data_AF-A0A2I1I2I9-F1
#
_entry.id   AF-A0A2I1I2I9-F1
#
_cell.length_a   1.000
_cell.length_b   1.000
_cell.length_c   1.000
_cell.angle_alpha   90.00
_cell.angle_beta   90.00
_cell.angle_gamma   90.00
#
_symmetry.space_group_name_H-M   'P 1'
#
loop_
_entity.id
_entity.type
_entity.pdbx_description
1 polymer ?
#
loop_
_entity_poly.entity_id
_entity_poly.type
_entity_poly.pdbx_seq_one_letter_code
_entity_poly.pdbx_strand_id
1 'polypeptide(L)'
;MIHISPWSIALACMCLIVVALIAGVAITRARRLDRLHQRILASRDALSRLLLRRASEAELLAHAARLESGGDPGLVDAARAYIRDGGDQLTTDGLDRRTSAQRQADRVEVNARLERASAVTRAIRETLTPYVRAQIEADPQAAACLEALDATCYRIELTRNVHNVDVAGVRALRSARMVKLLRLAGHAPVPEPIDFDDDTHIGGRGY
;
A
#
# COMPACT_ATOMS: atom_id res chain seq x y z
N MET A 1 15.39 -62.65 -14.97
CA MET A 1 14.83 -62.36 -13.62
C MET A 1 15.47 -61.08 -13.14
N ILE A 2 14.71 -59.98 -13.00
CA ILE A 2 15.27 -58.69 -12.57
C ILE A 2 15.55 -58.83 -11.07
N HIS A 3 16.82 -59.01 -10.69
CA HIS A 3 17.22 -59.02 -9.29
C HIS A 3 17.20 -57.58 -8.77
N ILE A 4 16.07 -57.19 -8.17
CA ILE A 4 15.95 -55.91 -7.50
C ILE A 4 16.78 -56.00 -6.20
N SER A 5 17.95 -55.36 -6.21
CA SER A 5 18.81 -55.29 -5.03
C SER A 5 18.07 -54.54 -3.91
N PRO A 6 18.08 -55.02 -2.65
CA PRO A 6 17.44 -54.32 -1.53
C PRO A 6 17.94 -52.87 -1.38
N TRP A 7 19.19 -52.61 -1.79
CA TRP A 7 19.77 -51.26 -1.86
C TRP A 7 19.06 -50.34 -2.86
N SER A 8 18.58 -50.88 -3.99
CA SER A 8 17.84 -50.09 -4.99
C SER A 8 16.46 -49.69 -4.46
N ILE A 9 15.80 -50.57 -3.69
CA ILE A 9 14.52 -50.27 -3.02
C ILE A 9 14.74 -49.21 -1.94
N ALA A 10 15.76 -49.37 -1.11
CA ALA A 10 16.10 -48.39 -0.07
C ALA A 10 16.41 -47.00 -0.67
N LEU A 11 17.15 -46.95 -1.77
CA LEU A 11 17.47 -45.71 -2.48
C LEU A 11 16.21 -45.08 -3.10
N ALA A 12 15.32 -45.89 -3.70
CA ALA A 12 14.04 -45.40 -4.22
C ALA A 12 13.15 -44.82 -3.11
N CYS A 13 13.04 -45.50 -1.96
CA CYS A 13 12.32 -45.00 -0.80
C CYS A 13 12.91 -43.70 -0.27
N MET A 14 14.24 -43.60 -0.16
CA MET A 14 14.92 -42.38 0.27
C MET A 14 14.67 -41.22 -0.70
N CYS A 15 14.77 -41.45 -2.01
CA CYS A 15 14.41 -40.45 -3.02
C CYS A 15 12.95 -40.00 -2.89
N LEU A 16 12.01 -40.92 -2.65
CA LEU A 16 10.60 -40.60 -2.49
C LEU A 16 10.35 -39.74 -1.24
N ILE A 17 11.01 -40.05 -0.12
CA ILE A 17 10.96 -39.25 1.11
C ILE A 17 11.51 -37.83 0.86
N VAL A 18 12.66 -37.72 0.18
CA VAL A 18 13.26 -36.42 -0.17
C VAL A 18 12.33 -35.60 -1.06
N VAL A 19 11.72 -36.22 -2.08
CA VAL A 19 10.74 -35.56 -2.96
C VAL A 19 9.51 -35.11 -2.18
N ALA A 20 8.96 -35.95 -1.30
CA ALA A 20 7.82 -35.60 -0.46
C ALA A 20 8.14 -34.42 0.47
N LEU A 21 9.34 -34.39 1.06
CA LEU A 21 9.80 -33.30 1.91
C LEU A 21 9.95 -31.99 1.11
N ILE A 22 10.55 -32.05 -0.08
CA ILE A 22 10.65 -30.89 -0.99
C ILE A 22 9.26 -30.38 -1.38
N ALA A 23 8.33 -31.28 -1.73
CA ALA A 23 6.96 -30.93 -2.07
C ALA A 23 6.21 -30.27 -0.89
N GLY A 24 6.38 -30.78 0.33
CA GLY A 24 5.80 -30.17 1.54
C GLY A 24 6.31 -28.75 1.79
N VAL A 25 7.63 -28.53 1.69
CA VAL A 25 8.26 -27.21 1.83
C VAL A 25 7.80 -26.26 0.72
N ALA A 26 7.66 -26.78 -0.51
CA ALA A 26 7.13 -26.03 -1.65
C ALA A 26 5.70 -25.53 -1.40
N ILE A 27 4.80 -26.41 -0.98
CA ILE A 27 3.38 -26.08 -0.75
C ILE A 27 3.22 -25.03 0.36
N THR A 28 3.95 -25.20 1.48
CA THR A 28 3.87 -24.25 2.60
C THR A 28 4.36 -22.86 2.21
N ARG A 29 5.46 -22.78 1.45
CA ARG A 29 5.96 -21.49 0.92
C ARG A 29 5.03 -20.85 -0.09
N ALA A 30 4.44 -21.64 -0.99
CA ALA A 30 3.46 -21.14 -1.96
C ALA A 30 2.24 -20.53 -1.25
N ARG A 31 1.69 -21.22 -0.23
CA ARG A 31 0.56 -20.71 0.57
C ARG A 31 0.92 -19.44 1.34
N ARG A 32 2.12 -19.37 1.92
CA ARG A 32 2.58 -18.16 2.62
C ARG A 32 2.68 -16.96 1.66
N LEU A 33 3.22 -17.21 0.47
CA LEU A 33 3.37 -16.21 -0.57
C LEU A 33 2.01 -15.73 -1.09
N ASP A 34 1.05 -16.63 -1.31
CA ASP A 34 -0.33 -16.28 -1.70
C ASP A 34 -1.02 -15.38 -0.67
N ARG A 35 -0.94 -15.73 0.62
CA ARG A 35 -1.49 -14.90 1.71
C ARG A 35 -0.86 -13.51 1.76
N LEU A 36 0.45 -13.40 1.53
CA LEU A 36 1.11 -12.08 1.48
C LEU A 36 0.64 -11.27 0.28
N HIS A 37 0.49 -11.88 -0.90
CA HIS A 37 -0.03 -11.16 -2.08
C HIS A 37 -1.46 -10.66 -1.86
N GLN A 38 -2.34 -11.47 -1.28
CA GLN A 38 -3.70 -11.06 -0.95
C GLN A 38 -3.71 -9.90 0.05
N ARG A 39 -2.83 -9.93 1.07
CA ARG A 39 -2.67 -8.83 2.03
C ARG A 39 -2.17 -7.55 1.36
N ILE A 40 -1.20 -7.66 0.46
CA ILE A 40 -0.68 -6.51 -0.31
C ILE A 40 -1.81 -5.88 -1.14
N LEU A 41 -2.59 -6.67 -1.88
CA LEU A 41 -3.72 -6.15 -2.65
C LEU A 41 -4.79 -5.50 -1.75
N ALA A 42 -5.17 -6.16 -0.65
CA ALA A 42 -6.14 -5.60 0.30
C ALA A 42 -5.65 -4.27 0.92
N SER A 43 -4.35 -4.16 1.22
CA SER A 43 -3.76 -2.93 1.73
C SER A 43 -3.74 -1.80 0.69
N ARG A 44 -3.59 -2.11 -0.61
CA ARG A 44 -3.71 -1.12 -1.69
C ARG A 44 -5.13 -0.57 -1.79
N ASP A 45 -6.13 -1.45 -1.75
CA ASP A 45 -7.55 -1.06 -1.76
C ASP A 45 -7.94 -0.27 -0.50
N ALA A 46 -7.36 -0.60 0.66
CA ALA A 46 -7.55 0.17 1.88
C ALA A 46 -6.93 1.56 1.75
N LEU A 47 -5.69 1.64 1.25
CA LEU A 47 -4.95 2.88 1.10
C LEU A 47 -5.61 3.82 0.08
N SER A 48 -6.07 3.32 -1.07
CA SER A 48 -6.77 4.12 -2.08
C SER A 48 -8.03 4.79 -1.52
N ARG A 49 -8.81 4.04 -0.72
CA ARG A 49 -9.99 4.56 -0.01
C ARG A 49 -9.63 5.59 1.06
N LEU A 50 -8.57 5.34 1.83
CA LEU A 50 -8.13 6.28 2.85
C LEU A 50 -7.65 7.61 2.25
N LEU A 51 -6.91 7.56 1.13
CA LEU A 51 -6.47 8.77 0.43
C LEU A 51 -7.65 9.58 -0.11
N LEU A 52 -8.66 8.90 -0.68
CA LEU A 52 -9.88 9.55 -1.16
C LEU A 52 -10.64 10.19 0.01
N ARG A 53 -10.77 9.45 1.11
CA ARG A 53 -11.40 9.92 2.35
C ARG A 53 -10.69 11.13 2.93
N ARG A 54 -9.35 11.14 2.95
CA ARG A 54 -8.55 12.29 3.40
C ARG A 54 -8.82 13.53 2.55
N ALA A 55 -8.88 13.38 1.22
CA ALA A 55 -9.19 14.50 0.34
C ALA A 55 -10.59 15.05 0.62
N SER A 56 -11.59 14.18 0.80
CA SER A 56 -12.95 14.60 1.16
C SER A 56 -13.02 15.27 2.54
N GLU A 57 -12.34 14.72 3.55
CA GLU A 57 -12.28 15.31 4.90
C GLU A 57 -11.54 16.66 4.90
N ALA A 58 -10.51 16.83 4.08
CA ALA A 58 -9.82 18.10 3.89
C ALA A 58 -10.71 19.17 3.24
N GLU A 59 -11.48 18.81 2.21
CA GLU A 59 -12.46 19.71 1.60
C GLU A 59 -13.58 20.10 2.59
N LEU A 60 -14.10 19.13 3.35
CA LEU A 60 -15.10 19.38 4.39
C LEU A 60 -14.57 20.30 5.50
N LEU A 61 -13.33 20.07 5.95
CA LEU A 61 -12.68 20.92 6.95
C LEU A 61 -12.52 22.35 6.43
N ALA A 62 -12.07 22.53 5.19
CA ALA A 62 -11.91 23.85 4.59
C ALA A 62 -13.22 24.65 4.56
N HIS A 63 -14.34 23.98 4.25
CA HIS A 63 -15.67 24.58 4.31
C HIS A 63 -16.14 24.87 5.75
N ALA A 64 -15.95 23.93 6.67
CA ALA A 64 -16.37 24.09 8.07
C ALA A 64 -15.61 25.24 8.77
N ALA A 65 -14.29 25.32 8.56
CA ALA A 65 -13.43 26.35 9.12
C ALA A 65 -13.40 27.66 8.30
N ARG A 66 -14.19 27.75 7.22
CA ARG A 66 -14.25 28.92 6.31
C ARG A 66 -12.87 29.38 5.81
N LEU A 67 -11.94 28.44 5.62
CA LEU A 67 -10.55 28.73 5.22
C LEU A 67 -10.49 29.41 3.83
N GLU A 68 -11.53 29.23 3.02
CA GLU A 68 -11.69 29.83 1.69
C GLU A 68 -11.74 31.37 1.69
N SER A 69 -12.08 32.00 2.84
CA SER A 69 -12.31 33.46 2.91
C SER A 69 -11.07 34.27 3.32
N GLY A 70 -9.97 33.63 3.71
CA GLY A 70 -8.75 34.32 4.15
C GLY A 70 -7.43 33.55 3.98
N GLY A 71 -7.47 32.31 3.47
CA GLY A 71 -6.30 31.47 3.23
C GLY A 71 -6.00 31.19 1.75
N ASP A 72 -4.88 30.52 1.49
CA ASP A 72 -4.52 30.01 0.17
C ASP A 72 -5.53 28.94 -0.29
N PRO A 73 -6.20 29.08 -1.45
CA PRO A 73 -7.14 28.09 -1.97
C PRO A 73 -6.49 26.72 -2.27
N GLY A 74 -5.16 26.61 -2.17
CA GLY A 74 -4.38 25.42 -2.44
C GLY A 74 -4.89 24.12 -1.78
N LEU A 75 -5.45 24.17 -0.56
CA LEU A 75 -5.98 22.97 0.10
C LEU A 75 -7.21 22.39 -0.62
N VAL A 76 -8.20 23.23 -0.91
CA VAL A 76 -9.43 22.81 -1.58
C VAL A 76 -9.13 22.37 -3.02
N ASP A 77 -8.24 23.10 -3.70
CA ASP A 77 -7.85 22.76 -5.06
C ASP A 77 -7.08 21.43 -5.14
N ALA A 78 -6.15 21.19 -4.21
CA ALA A 78 -5.44 19.91 -4.12
C ALA A 78 -6.39 18.75 -3.81
N ALA A 79 -7.30 18.94 -2.84
CA ALA A 79 -8.30 17.94 -2.48
C ALA A 79 -9.22 17.59 -3.67
N ARG A 80 -9.77 18.61 -4.34
CA ARG A 80 -10.61 18.42 -5.52
C ARG A 80 -9.86 17.81 -6.69
N ALA A 81 -8.59 18.18 -6.90
CA ALA A 81 -7.75 17.57 -7.94
C ALA A 81 -7.55 16.07 -7.68
N TYR A 82 -7.38 15.65 -6.43
CA TYR A 82 -7.29 14.23 -6.08
C TYR A 82 -8.64 13.51 -6.23
N ILE A 83 -9.75 14.11 -5.79
CA ILE A 83 -11.10 13.52 -5.91
C ILE A 83 -11.48 13.33 -7.39
N ARG A 84 -11.21 14.33 -8.25
CA ARG A 84 -11.53 14.28 -9.68
C ARG A 84 -10.72 13.24 -10.47
N ASP A 85 -9.55 12.84 -9.96
CA ASP A 85 -8.73 11.82 -10.62
C ASP A 85 -9.46 10.49 -10.77
N GLY A 86 -10.19 10.06 -9.73
CA GLY A 86 -11.02 8.84 -9.78
C GLY A 86 -10.26 7.52 -9.95
N GLY A 87 -8.93 7.53 -10.10
CA GLY A 87 -8.12 6.30 -10.21
C GLY A 87 -8.14 5.44 -8.94
N ASP A 88 -7.63 4.23 -9.02
CA ASP A 88 -7.46 3.31 -7.89
C ASP A 88 -6.01 2.77 -7.75
N GLN A 89 -5.24 2.83 -8.84
CA GLN A 89 -3.92 2.23 -8.93
C GLN A 89 -2.82 3.04 -8.23
N LEU A 90 -2.04 2.38 -7.39
CA LEU A 90 -0.94 3.01 -6.62
C LEU A 90 0.45 2.46 -6.96
N THR A 91 0.54 1.45 -7.84
CA THR A 91 1.78 0.74 -8.18
C THR A 91 1.75 0.19 -9.59
N THR A 92 2.93 0.04 -10.20
CA THR A 92 3.08 -0.41 -11.60
C THR A 92 3.50 -1.87 -11.74
N ASP A 93 3.67 -2.57 -10.63
CA ASP A 93 4.19 -3.95 -10.61
C ASP A 93 3.33 -4.99 -11.33
N GLY A 94 2.10 -4.66 -11.74
CA GLY A 94 1.20 -5.59 -12.40
C GLY A 94 0.77 -6.75 -11.50
N LEU A 95 0.90 -6.59 -10.18
CA LEU A 95 0.43 -7.58 -9.22
C LEU A 95 -1.09 -7.64 -9.19
N ASP A 96 -1.75 -6.51 -9.38
CA ASP A 96 -3.19 -6.49 -9.59
C ASP A 96 -3.50 -6.91 -11.03
N ARG A 97 -4.05 -8.12 -11.16
CA ARG A 97 -4.40 -8.68 -12.46
C ARG A 97 -5.58 -7.95 -13.10
N ARG A 98 -6.40 -7.22 -12.33
CA ARG A 98 -7.51 -6.41 -12.83
C ARG A 98 -7.04 -5.31 -13.81
N THR A 99 -5.82 -4.82 -13.63
CA THR A 99 -5.27 -3.66 -14.36
C THR A 99 -4.23 -4.04 -15.41
N SER A 100 -3.93 -5.34 -15.56
CA SER A 100 -2.80 -5.87 -16.31
C SER A 100 -2.81 -5.68 -17.85
N ALA A 101 -3.82 -4.99 -18.40
CA ALA A 101 -4.01 -4.75 -19.83
C ALA A 101 -3.26 -3.52 -20.41
N GLN A 102 -2.73 -2.59 -19.60
CA GLN A 102 -2.31 -1.25 -20.09
C GLN A 102 -0.88 -0.81 -19.70
N ARG A 103 0.18 -1.53 -20.10
CA ARG A 103 1.54 -1.40 -19.52
C ARG A 103 2.46 -0.23 -19.96
N GLN A 104 1.96 1.00 -20.15
CA GLN A 104 2.84 2.19 -20.18
C GLN A 104 2.12 3.47 -19.76
N ALA A 105 0.83 3.59 -20.06
CA ALA A 105 -0.04 4.64 -19.52
C ALA A 105 -0.10 4.56 -17.98
N ASP A 106 -0.08 3.34 -17.45
CA ASP A 106 -0.12 3.00 -16.03
C ASP A 106 0.96 3.72 -15.19
N ARG A 107 2.23 3.78 -15.62
CA ARG A 107 3.29 4.40 -14.79
C ARG A 107 3.18 5.92 -14.66
N VAL A 108 2.81 6.60 -15.73
CA VAL A 108 2.61 8.06 -15.69
C VAL A 108 1.39 8.39 -14.84
N GLU A 109 0.32 7.61 -14.98
CA GLU A 109 -0.93 7.77 -14.24
C GLU A 109 -0.75 7.48 -12.74
N VAL A 110 -0.05 6.39 -12.38
CA VAL A 110 0.33 6.07 -10.99
C VAL A 110 1.18 7.19 -10.38
N ASN A 111 2.22 7.64 -11.08
CA ASN A 111 3.06 8.73 -10.58
C ASN A 111 2.24 10.02 -10.41
N ALA A 112 1.43 10.39 -11.40
CA ALA A 112 0.56 11.57 -11.30
C ALA A 112 -0.41 11.47 -10.12
N ARG A 113 -0.90 10.27 -9.82
CA ARG A 113 -1.76 10.02 -8.66
C ARG A 113 -1.02 10.14 -7.32
N LEU A 114 0.17 9.56 -7.21
CA LEU A 114 1.02 9.70 -6.02
C LEU A 114 1.44 11.16 -5.81
N GLU A 115 1.69 11.91 -6.88
CA GLU A 115 1.95 13.36 -6.82
C GLU A 115 0.72 14.13 -6.34
N ARG A 116 -0.49 13.83 -6.83
CA ARG A 116 -1.71 14.44 -6.32
C ARG A 116 -1.97 14.09 -4.85
N ALA A 117 -1.68 12.86 -4.42
CA ALA A 117 -1.75 12.47 -3.01
C ALA A 117 -0.74 13.29 -2.17
N SER A 118 0.48 13.45 -2.64
CA SER A 118 1.52 14.26 -1.99
C SER A 118 1.15 15.74 -1.94
N ALA A 119 0.54 16.27 -3.00
CA ALA A 119 0.07 17.65 -3.06
C ALA A 119 -1.00 17.93 -1.98
N VAL A 120 -1.92 16.99 -1.73
CA VAL A 120 -2.88 17.11 -0.62
C VAL A 120 -2.17 17.15 0.73
N THR A 121 -1.20 16.26 0.98
CA THR A 121 -0.38 16.26 2.20
C THR A 121 0.28 17.62 2.43
N ARG A 122 0.93 18.14 1.38
CA ARG A 122 1.61 19.44 1.42
C ARG A 122 0.63 20.58 1.66
N ALA A 123 -0.50 20.60 0.97
CA ALA A 123 -1.48 21.66 1.15
C ALA A 123 -2.11 21.63 2.56
N ILE A 124 -2.33 20.44 3.15
CA ILE A 124 -2.76 20.33 4.56
C ILE A 124 -1.68 20.92 5.47
N ARG A 125 -0.41 20.60 5.23
CA ARG A 125 0.72 21.08 6.03
C ARG A 125 0.89 22.60 5.98
N GLU A 126 0.71 23.20 4.80
CA GLU A 126 0.85 24.63 4.57
C GLU A 126 -0.35 25.40 5.15
N THR A 127 -1.56 24.83 5.09
CA THR A 127 -2.77 25.51 5.58
C THR A 127 -3.00 25.33 7.09
N LEU A 128 -2.78 24.13 7.64
CA LEU A 128 -2.98 23.82 9.05
C LEU A 128 -1.77 24.19 9.90
N THR A 129 -1.41 25.47 9.89
CA THR A 129 -0.41 26.00 10.83
C THR A 129 -0.93 25.89 12.28
N PRO A 130 -0.05 25.87 13.30
CA PRO A 130 -0.47 25.80 14.71
C PRO A 130 -1.46 26.89 15.11
N TYR A 131 -1.33 28.09 14.52
CA TYR A 131 -2.24 29.19 14.72
C TYR A 131 -3.64 28.95 14.13
N VAL A 132 -3.71 28.42 12.90
CA VAL A 132 -4.97 28.08 12.25
C VAL A 132 -5.67 26.95 13.00
N ARG A 133 -4.93 25.94 13.46
CA ARG A 133 -5.48 24.85 14.27
C ARG A 133 -6.11 25.34 15.57
N ALA A 134 -5.43 26.22 16.30
CA ALA A 134 -5.97 26.81 17.52
C ALA A 134 -7.28 27.59 17.26
N GLN A 135 -7.44 28.20 16.09
CA GLN A 135 -8.70 28.84 15.71
C GLN A 135 -9.79 27.82 15.35
N ILE A 136 -9.44 26.76 14.63
CA ILE A 136 -10.37 25.67 14.28
C ILE A 136 -10.91 24.98 15.53
N GLU A 137 -10.06 24.77 16.53
CA GLU A 137 -10.43 24.16 17.82
C GLU A 137 -11.44 24.99 18.62
N ALA A 138 -11.60 26.29 18.32
CA ALA A 138 -12.59 27.13 18.98
C ALA A 138 -14.03 26.85 18.52
N ASP A 139 -14.22 26.25 17.33
CA ASP A 139 -15.51 25.80 16.82
C ASP A 139 -15.64 24.27 16.97
N PRO A 140 -16.57 23.77 17.80
CA PRO A 140 -16.77 22.33 17.99
C PRO A 140 -17.00 21.54 16.69
N GLN A 141 -17.66 22.13 15.70
CA GLN A 141 -17.94 21.45 14.44
C GLN A 141 -16.66 21.32 13.59
N ALA A 142 -15.88 22.40 13.49
CA ALA A 142 -14.63 22.41 12.75
C ALA A 142 -13.55 21.55 13.44
N ALA A 143 -13.53 21.54 14.78
CA ALA A 143 -12.66 20.67 15.58
C ALA A 143 -12.92 19.18 15.32
N ALA A 144 -14.19 18.77 15.23
CA ALA A 144 -14.55 17.38 14.91
C ALA A 144 -14.10 16.98 13.48
N CYS A 145 -14.20 17.89 12.51
CA CYS A 145 -13.66 17.67 11.16
C CYS A 145 -12.14 17.53 11.16
N LEU A 146 -11.44 18.35 11.95
CA LEU A 146 -9.99 18.30 12.09
C LEU A 146 -9.53 16.98 12.70
N GLU A 147 -10.19 16.52 13.77
CA GLU A 147 -9.90 15.22 14.40
C GLU A 147 -10.12 14.06 13.42
N ALA A 148 -11.20 14.09 12.64
CA ALA A 148 -11.47 13.09 11.62
C ALA A 148 -10.36 13.03 10.56
N LEU A 149 -9.93 14.20 10.08
CA LEU A 149 -8.83 14.32 9.10
C LEU A 149 -7.51 13.76 9.67
N ASP A 150 -7.15 14.15 10.90
CA ASP A 150 -5.93 13.68 11.56
C ASP A 150 -5.96 12.16 11.77
N ALA A 151 -7.10 11.61 12.20
CA ALA A 151 -7.27 10.16 12.35
C ALA A 151 -7.12 9.42 11.02
N THR A 152 -7.56 10.00 9.91
CA THR A 152 -7.38 9.42 8.57
C THR A 152 -5.93 9.52 8.11
N CYS A 153 -5.25 10.64 8.32
CA CYS A 153 -3.81 10.81 8.04
C CYS A 153 -2.98 9.75 8.77
N TYR A 154 -3.25 9.52 10.06
CA TYR A 154 -2.58 8.47 10.82
C TYR A 154 -2.78 7.07 10.25
N ARG A 155 -4.03 6.73 9.87
CA ARG A 155 -4.33 5.43 9.27
C ARG A 155 -3.62 5.22 7.95
N ILE A 156 -3.42 6.29 7.16
CA ILE A 156 -2.66 6.24 5.89
C ILE A 156 -1.22 5.84 6.17
N GLU A 157 -0.54 6.54 7.08
CA GLU A 157 0.85 6.27 7.45
C GLU A 157 1.02 4.82 7.93
N LEU A 158 0.15 4.36 8.84
CA LEU A 158 0.18 2.99 9.35
C LEU A 158 -0.06 1.96 8.23
N THR A 159 -1.03 2.20 7.35
CA THR A 159 -1.37 1.28 6.25
C THR A 159 -0.24 1.19 5.24
N ARG A 160 0.39 2.33 4.89
CA ARG A 160 1.57 2.39 4.02
C ARG A 160 2.74 1.62 4.63
N ASN A 161 3.00 1.81 5.92
CA ASN A 161 4.08 1.10 6.63
C ASN A 161 3.85 -0.41 6.63
N VAL A 162 2.64 -0.87 6.95
CA VAL A 162 2.28 -2.30 6.89
C VAL A 162 2.43 -2.85 5.46
N HIS A 163 1.99 -2.10 4.45
CA HIS A 163 2.17 -2.47 3.05
C HIS A 163 3.65 -2.67 2.71
N ASN A 164 4.50 -1.69 3.03
CA ASN A 164 5.92 -1.73 2.72
C ASN A 164 6.66 -2.87 3.45
N VAL A 165 6.26 -3.19 4.69
CA VAL A 165 6.76 -4.36 5.43
C VAL A 165 6.35 -5.67 4.74
N ASP A 166 5.09 -5.79 4.29
CA ASP A 166 4.62 -6.98 3.58
C ASP A 166 5.35 -7.14 2.22
N VAL A 167 5.57 -6.05 1.48
CA VAL A 167 6.37 -6.02 0.24
C VAL A 167 7.81 -6.48 0.50
N ALA A 168 8.46 -5.95 1.55
CA ALA A 168 9.81 -6.36 1.94
C ALA A 168 9.85 -7.85 2.31
N GLY A 169 8.84 -8.34 3.03
CA GLY A 169 8.68 -9.76 3.36
C GLY A 169 8.58 -10.66 2.13
N VAL A 170 7.80 -10.26 1.11
CA VAL A 170 7.72 -10.98 -0.17
C VAL A 170 9.05 -10.96 -0.91
N ARG A 171 9.71 -9.80 -0.99
CA ARG A 171 11.03 -9.66 -1.65
C ARG A 171 12.08 -10.55 -0.98
N ALA A 172 12.16 -10.56 0.35
CA ALA A 172 13.06 -11.41 1.12
C ALA A 172 12.79 -12.92 0.95
N LEU A 173 11.51 -13.31 0.86
CA LEU A 173 11.15 -14.70 0.58
C LEU A 173 11.57 -15.15 -0.81
N ARG A 174 11.42 -14.26 -1.81
CA ARG A 174 11.78 -14.54 -3.20
C ARG A 174 13.28 -14.53 -3.45
N SER A 175 14.06 -13.79 -2.66
CA SER A 175 15.52 -13.79 -2.75
C SER A 175 16.17 -15.07 -2.18
N ALA A 176 15.46 -15.85 -1.37
CA ALA A 176 15.98 -17.09 -0.80
C ALA A 176 16.34 -18.11 -1.90
N ARG A 177 17.63 -18.53 -1.94
CA ARG A 177 18.20 -19.43 -2.97
C ARG A 177 17.36 -20.68 -3.25
N MET A 178 16.74 -21.27 -2.22
CA MET A 178 15.88 -22.45 -2.37
C MET A 178 14.62 -22.19 -3.23
N VAL A 179 14.06 -20.98 -3.21
CA VAL A 179 12.90 -20.60 -4.04
C VAL A 179 13.31 -20.39 -5.50
N LYS A 180 14.51 -19.84 -5.72
CA LYS A 180 15.10 -19.69 -7.07
C LYS A 180 15.45 -21.04 -7.69
N LEU A 181 16.10 -21.92 -6.92
CA LEU A 181 16.50 -23.26 -7.37
C LEU A 181 15.31 -24.16 -7.69
N LEU A 182 14.24 -24.10 -6.89
CA LEU A 182 13.03 -24.89 -7.11
C LEU A 182 12.00 -24.23 -8.04
N ARG A 183 12.32 -23.07 -8.66
CA ARG A 183 11.39 -22.27 -9.49
C ARG A 183 10.00 -22.04 -8.84
N LEU A 184 9.95 -22.01 -7.51
CA LEU A 184 8.72 -21.97 -6.73
C LEU A 184 7.98 -20.63 -6.82
N ALA A 185 8.68 -19.56 -7.20
CA ALA A 185 8.07 -18.24 -7.35
C ALA A 185 7.25 -18.08 -8.63
N GLY A 186 7.35 -19.01 -9.59
CA GLY A 186 6.64 -18.94 -10.87
C GLY A 186 6.86 -17.60 -11.62
N HIS A 187 5.82 -17.16 -12.33
CA HIS A 187 5.76 -15.91 -13.12
C HIS A 187 5.12 -14.73 -12.36
N ALA A 188 4.89 -14.83 -11.04
CA ALA A 188 4.26 -13.74 -10.30
C ALA A 188 5.15 -12.49 -10.32
N PRO A 189 4.63 -11.28 -10.62
CA PRO A 189 5.43 -10.05 -10.56
C PRO A 189 5.92 -9.76 -9.13
N VAL A 190 7.02 -9.02 -8.99
CA VAL A 190 7.60 -8.67 -7.68
C VAL A 190 6.90 -7.40 -7.20
N PRO A 191 6.34 -7.38 -5.97
CA PRO A 191 5.62 -6.21 -5.52
C PRO A 191 6.54 -4.98 -5.37
N GLU A 192 5.99 -3.82 -5.67
CA GLU A 192 6.61 -2.49 -5.51
C GLU A 192 6.15 -1.80 -4.22
N PRO A 193 7.08 -1.19 -3.45
CA PRO A 193 6.72 -0.35 -2.33
C PRO A 193 6.04 0.93 -2.83
N ILE A 194 5.18 1.49 -1.99
CA ILE A 194 4.49 2.74 -2.28
C ILE A 194 5.23 3.88 -1.56
N ASP A 195 5.60 4.90 -2.33
CA ASP A 195 6.31 6.08 -1.84
C ASP A 195 5.59 7.35 -2.31
N PHE A 196 5.10 8.12 -1.35
CA PHE A 196 4.51 9.44 -1.52
C PHE A 196 4.66 10.21 -0.21
N ASP A 197 4.58 11.54 -0.26
CA ASP A 197 4.63 12.36 0.94
C ASP A 197 3.34 12.16 1.74
N ASP A 198 3.46 11.54 2.91
CA ASP A 198 2.42 11.41 3.94
C ASP A 198 2.90 11.86 5.31
N ASP A 199 4.06 12.52 5.39
CA ASP A 199 4.66 12.95 6.66
C ASP A 199 3.74 13.96 7.35
N THR A 200 3.45 13.69 8.62
CA THR A 200 2.79 14.62 9.53
C THR A 200 3.84 15.17 10.49
N HIS A 201 3.80 16.46 10.81
CA HIS A 201 4.81 17.08 11.70
C HIS A 201 4.86 16.42 13.09
N ILE A 202 3.80 15.72 13.51
CA ILE A 202 3.66 15.10 14.84
C ILE A 202 3.29 13.61 14.76
N GLY A 203 3.94 12.83 13.89
CA GLY A 203 3.92 11.35 13.92
C GLY A 203 2.52 10.73 14.08
N GLY A 204 1.57 11.20 13.27
CA GLY A 204 0.21 10.67 13.24
C GLY A 204 -0.78 11.27 14.22
N ARG A 205 -0.41 12.26 15.04
CA ARG A 205 -1.38 13.01 15.88
C ARG A 205 -1.82 14.35 15.29
N GLY A 206 -1.49 14.59 14.03
CA GLY A 206 -1.90 15.75 13.26
C GLY A 206 -0.73 16.54 12.67
N TYR A 207 -1.11 17.49 11.81
CA TYR A 207 -0.27 18.63 11.41
C TYR A 207 -0.18 19.68 12.51
#